data_AF-G4D524-F1
#
_entry.id   AF-G4D524-F1
#
_cell.length_a   1.000
_cell.length_b   1.000
_cell.length_c   1.000
_cell.angle_alpha   90.00
_cell.angle_beta   90.00
_cell.angle_gamma   90.00
#
_symmetry.space_group_name_H-M   'P 1'
#
loop_
_entity.id
_entity.type
_entity.pdbx_description
1 polymer ?
#
loop_
_entity_poly.entity_id
_entity_poly.type
_entity_poly.pdbx_seq_one_letter_code
_entity_poly.pdbx_strand_id
1 'polypeptide(L)'
;MSYDAISQKLLTPFHYFGVTDPVDLSHMKWKQGKYDVAELTNVFTKSKQRVQVIIDSLKRYLKDIEDFKAIGFCVSIDHAEYMANSFNIAGIKSIALHSKSSKDERNSAINSLKEGKIRCIFTVDLFNEGVDIPEIDTVLFLRPTESLTVFIQQLGRGLRLSENKDVLTVLDYVGQANKNYDFSFKLRALIGKSKGSIEKEIKKEFPNLPAGCHIKFEKQAMKYVLDNIQSTILNNTNLKRMLINFKNNFDLELNLKNFINSYGIDIKQFYTKTSFNELMCSAGYIDNYDHKKQYDISLKRLSNMNSKELIKFSKKVLSSDYDFELGSEIKKRRMGMFYYTLFNKEPEVSYEKSISELKNKEPLLVKEFIEILDYKLEKIDRKEIEYNEDGIPLELYGDYFLDQITAAVGKSDEKHRHPLREGTLYVKDSNTDLFFITINKNEDDYLPTTMYNDYAISSKYFNWESQSTTSISSPTGQRYISRDTSHKVLLFVRDNKKEYGSTKPYTFIGKAKMYSYKGSQPIEIVWEMEQDIPERIIMESKLSMS
;
A
#
# COMPACT_ATOMS: atom_id res chain seq x y z
N MET A 1 4.36 -7.72 25.55
CA MET A 1 5.16 -8.71 26.32
C MET A 1 6.65 -8.39 26.32
N SER A 2 7.36 -8.36 25.18
CA SER A 2 8.79 -7.99 25.13
C SER A 2 9.03 -6.52 25.53
N TYR A 3 8.34 -5.59 24.88
CA TYR A 3 8.50 -4.15 25.10
C TYR A 3 8.25 -3.71 26.55
N ASP A 4 7.11 -4.13 27.13
CA ASP A 4 6.72 -3.73 28.49
C ASP A 4 7.67 -4.29 29.55
N ALA A 5 8.12 -5.54 29.38
CA ALA A 5 9.04 -6.19 30.30
C ALA A 5 10.45 -5.56 30.25
N ILE A 6 10.93 -5.15 29.06
CA ILE A 6 12.20 -4.39 28.94
C ILE A 6 12.04 -3.01 29.58
N SER A 7 10.92 -2.32 29.32
CA SER A 7 10.63 -1.00 29.89
C SER A 7 10.57 -1.01 31.43
N GLN A 8 10.15 -2.14 32.02
CA GLN A 8 10.14 -2.38 33.46
C GLN A 8 11.47 -2.92 34.02
N LYS A 9 12.53 -2.98 33.20
CA LYS A 9 13.85 -3.56 33.55
C LYS A 9 13.81 -5.02 34.01
N LEU A 10 12.79 -5.77 33.59
CA LEU A 10 12.67 -7.21 33.85
C LEU A 10 13.44 -8.06 32.82
N LEU A 11 13.91 -7.44 31.74
CA LEU A 11 14.68 -8.04 30.66
C LEU A 11 15.87 -7.15 30.28
N THR A 12 16.92 -7.77 29.74
CA THR A 12 18.10 -7.10 29.18
C THR A 12 17.69 -6.26 27.96
N PRO A 13 18.15 -4.99 27.84
CA PRO A 13 17.99 -4.20 26.62
C PRO A 13 18.61 -4.88 25.39
N PHE A 14 18.22 -4.48 24.19
CA PHE A 14 18.75 -5.07 22.96
C PHE A 14 19.22 -4.04 21.93
N HIS A 15 20.28 -4.39 21.21
CA HIS A 15 20.72 -3.72 19.99
C HIS A 15 20.44 -4.64 18.80
N TYR A 16 19.43 -4.29 18.01
CA TYR A 16 19.02 -5.04 16.84
C TYR A 16 19.62 -4.44 15.57
N PHE A 17 20.33 -5.26 14.81
CA PHE A 17 20.95 -4.89 13.55
C PHE A 17 20.36 -5.73 12.41
N GLY A 18 19.68 -5.05 11.48
CA GLY A 18 19.27 -5.63 10.21
C GLY A 18 20.43 -5.59 9.22
N VAL A 19 21.13 -6.72 9.08
CA VAL A 19 22.31 -6.88 8.22
C VAL A 19 21.86 -7.31 6.83
N THR A 20 22.49 -6.78 5.78
CA THR A 20 22.15 -7.15 4.41
C THR A 20 22.59 -8.60 4.14
N ASP A 21 21.62 -9.50 3.90
CA ASP A 21 21.92 -10.85 3.44
C ASP A 21 22.14 -10.83 1.91
N PRO A 22 23.27 -11.36 1.40
CA PRO A 22 23.52 -11.43 -0.04
C PRO A 22 22.60 -12.44 -0.76
N VAL A 23 21.90 -13.30 -0.02
CA VAL A 23 21.00 -14.30 -0.60
C VAL A 23 19.64 -13.69 -0.97
N ASP A 24 19.22 -13.91 -2.22
CA ASP A 24 17.90 -13.56 -2.72
C ASP A 24 16.92 -14.73 -2.55
N LEU A 25 15.83 -14.50 -1.81
CA LEU A 25 14.77 -15.46 -1.55
C LEU A 25 13.46 -15.12 -2.29
N SER A 26 13.44 -14.09 -3.13
CA SER A 26 12.24 -13.57 -3.78
C SER A 26 11.52 -14.60 -4.66
N HIS A 27 12.27 -15.50 -5.28
CA HIS A 27 11.79 -16.53 -6.21
C HIS A 27 11.61 -17.92 -5.56
N MET A 28 11.92 -18.07 -4.27
CA MET A 28 11.84 -19.35 -3.58
C MET A 28 10.39 -19.83 -3.45
N LYS A 29 10.19 -21.16 -3.46
CA LYS A 29 8.86 -21.75 -3.36
C LYS A 29 8.23 -21.42 -2.00
N TRP A 30 6.94 -21.06 -2.06
CA TRP A 30 6.12 -20.75 -0.91
C TRP A 30 4.90 -21.68 -0.87
N LYS A 31 4.77 -22.47 0.19
CA LYS A 31 3.68 -23.44 0.38
C LYS A 31 3.12 -23.33 1.79
N GLN A 32 1.78 -23.36 1.90
CA GLN A 32 1.07 -23.34 3.19
C GLN A 32 1.52 -22.22 4.16
N GLY A 33 1.86 -21.04 3.61
CA GLY A 33 2.26 -19.89 4.42
C GLY A 33 3.74 -19.88 4.85
N LYS A 34 4.57 -20.76 4.28
CA LYS A 34 5.99 -20.91 4.61
C LYS A 34 6.86 -21.14 3.37
N TYR A 35 8.15 -20.88 3.47
CA TYR A 35 9.15 -21.28 2.49
C TYR A 35 9.35 -22.80 2.47
N ASP A 36 9.77 -23.33 1.33
CA ASP A 36 10.25 -24.70 1.22
C ASP A 36 11.61 -24.85 1.94
N VAL A 37 11.62 -25.66 3.01
CA VAL A 37 12.80 -25.86 3.88
C VAL A 37 13.98 -26.45 3.12
N ALA A 38 13.75 -27.36 2.16
CA ALA A 38 14.82 -28.00 1.42
C ALA A 38 15.48 -27.00 0.46
N GLU A 39 14.69 -26.15 -0.20
CA GLU A 39 15.20 -25.10 -1.08
C GLU A 39 16.04 -24.07 -0.30
N LEU A 40 15.53 -23.59 0.86
CA LEU A 40 16.27 -22.69 1.74
C LEU A 40 17.59 -23.32 2.22
N THR A 41 17.56 -24.59 2.64
CA THR A 41 18.75 -25.31 3.09
C THR A 41 19.82 -25.32 2.01
N ASN A 42 19.44 -25.67 0.79
CA ASN A 42 20.35 -25.75 -0.35
C ASN A 42 20.98 -24.40 -0.70
N VAL A 43 20.22 -23.31 -0.65
CA VAL A 43 20.74 -21.97 -0.94
C VAL A 43 21.69 -21.50 0.17
N PHE A 44 21.33 -21.71 1.44
CA PHE A 44 22.14 -21.24 2.56
C PHE A 44 23.44 -22.04 2.74
N THR A 45 23.45 -23.36 2.52
CA THR A 45 24.66 -24.17 2.68
C THR A 45 25.65 -24.06 1.51
N LYS A 46 25.22 -23.53 0.36
CA LYS A 46 26.10 -23.30 -0.80
C LYS A 46 26.76 -21.93 -0.81
N SER A 47 26.30 -20.99 0.01
CA SER A 47 26.76 -19.60 -0.02
C SER A 47 27.90 -19.34 0.95
N LYS A 48 29.15 -19.55 0.49
CA LYS A 48 30.35 -19.12 1.24
C LYS A 48 30.39 -17.61 1.48
N GLN A 49 29.87 -16.83 0.53
CA GLN A 49 29.76 -15.38 0.65
C GLN A 49 28.89 -14.99 1.85
N ARG A 50 27.77 -15.69 2.06
CA ARG A 50 26.89 -15.43 3.21
C ARG A 50 27.60 -15.68 4.54
N VAL A 51 28.37 -16.77 4.64
CA VAL A 51 29.19 -17.06 5.85
C VAL A 51 30.17 -15.92 6.11
N GLN A 52 30.83 -15.41 5.07
CA GLN A 52 31.76 -14.28 5.22
C GLN A 52 31.05 -13.03 5.72
N VAL A 53 29.88 -12.69 5.16
CA VAL A 53 29.06 -11.56 5.62
C VAL A 53 28.65 -11.72 7.09
N ILE A 54 28.28 -12.94 7.51
CA ILE A 54 27.94 -13.25 8.90
C ILE A 54 29.13 -12.95 9.82
N ILE A 55 30.32 -13.48 9.50
CA ILE A 55 31.53 -13.28 10.31
C ILE A 55 31.96 -11.81 10.33
N ASP A 56 31.90 -11.11 9.20
CA ASP A 56 32.26 -9.70 9.12
C ASP A 56 31.29 -8.81 9.91
N SER A 57 30.01 -9.17 9.95
CA SER A 57 29.04 -8.45 10.77
C SER A 57 29.26 -8.70 12.27
N LEU A 58 29.68 -9.90 12.68
CA LEU A 58 30.09 -10.16 14.08
C LEU A 58 31.26 -9.24 14.46
N LYS A 59 32.30 -9.15 13.63
CA LYS A 59 33.44 -8.24 13.86
C LYS A 59 33.05 -6.77 13.92
N ARG A 60 32.01 -6.38 13.19
CA ARG A 60 31.54 -5.00 13.09
C ARG A 60 30.71 -4.57 14.30
N TYR A 61 29.82 -5.45 14.75
CA TYR A 61 28.78 -5.09 15.73
C TYR A 61 29.06 -5.60 17.15
N LEU A 62 29.90 -6.63 17.31
CA LEU A 62 30.33 -7.08 18.64
C LEU A 62 31.49 -6.23 19.14
N LYS A 63 31.53 -6.02 20.46
CA LYS A 63 32.63 -5.33 21.14
C LYS A 63 33.91 -6.18 21.15
N ASP A 64 33.76 -7.47 21.38
CA ASP A 64 34.84 -8.45 21.39
C ASP A 64 34.36 -9.75 20.71
N ILE A 65 35.01 -10.13 19.61
CA ILE A 65 34.72 -11.38 18.90
C ILE A 65 35.34 -12.59 19.58
N GLU A 66 36.35 -12.38 20.43
CA GLU A 66 37.00 -13.44 21.17
C GLU A 66 36.23 -13.82 22.42
N ASP A 67 35.28 -13.00 22.89
CA ASP A 67 34.50 -13.26 24.10
C ASP A 67 33.02 -12.87 23.96
N PHE A 68 32.28 -13.66 23.19
CA PHE A 68 30.82 -13.57 23.09
C PHE A 68 30.16 -14.93 23.28
N LYS A 69 28.87 -14.93 23.63
CA LYS A 69 28.05 -16.14 23.79
C LYS A 69 26.81 -16.04 22.91
N ALA A 70 26.85 -16.71 21.76
CA ALA A 70 25.82 -16.66 20.75
C ALA A 70 24.95 -17.90 20.62
N ILE A 71 23.72 -17.67 20.16
CA ILE A 71 22.84 -18.68 19.59
C ILE A 71 22.45 -18.28 18.15
N GLY A 72 22.57 -19.21 17.21
CA GLY A 72 22.21 -19.01 15.82
C GLY A 72 21.06 -19.89 15.35
N PHE A 73 19.99 -19.28 14.85
CA PHE A 73 18.78 -19.98 14.40
C PHE A 73 18.83 -20.28 12.90
N CYS A 74 18.85 -21.56 12.57
CA CYS A 74 19.05 -22.13 11.25
C CYS A 74 17.76 -22.75 10.69
N VAL A 75 17.64 -22.83 9.37
CA VAL A 75 16.43 -23.39 8.72
C VAL A 75 16.29 -24.91 8.86
N SER A 76 17.42 -25.63 8.97
CA SER A 76 17.45 -27.11 9.02
C SER A 76 18.70 -27.60 9.75
N ILE A 77 18.74 -28.90 10.06
CA ILE A 77 19.85 -29.56 10.75
C ILE A 77 21.13 -29.38 9.94
N ASP A 78 21.07 -29.68 8.64
CA ASP A 78 22.19 -29.55 7.71
C ASP A 78 22.73 -28.11 7.67
N HIS A 79 21.84 -27.10 7.74
CA HIS A 79 22.26 -25.71 7.81
C HIS A 79 22.97 -25.38 9.14
N ALA A 80 22.49 -25.92 10.27
CA ALA A 80 23.14 -25.73 11.56
C ALA A 80 24.53 -26.37 11.62
N GLU A 81 24.66 -27.60 11.12
CA GLU A 81 25.95 -28.31 11.01
C GLU A 81 26.92 -27.57 10.09
N TYR A 82 26.43 -27.10 8.93
CA TYR A 82 27.21 -26.29 8.00
C TYR A 82 27.76 -25.01 8.63
N MET A 83 26.92 -24.28 9.38
CA MET A 83 27.33 -23.05 10.05
C MET A 83 28.35 -23.31 11.15
N ALA A 84 28.17 -24.35 11.97
CA ALA A 84 29.13 -24.75 12.99
C ALA A 84 30.50 -25.10 12.38
N ASN A 85 30.51 -25.92 11.32
CA ASN A 85 31.74 -26.28 10.62
C ASN A 85 32.43 -25.03 10.03
N SER A 86 31.67 -24.14 9.40
CA SER A 86 32.20 -22.92 8.80
C SER A 86 32.80 -21.96 9.82
N PHE A 87 32.17 -21.81 10.99
CA PHE A 87 32.69 -21.00 12.09
C PHE A 87 33.98 -21.60 12.68
N ASN A 88 34.02 -22.93 12.87
CA ASN A 88 35.23 -23.61 13.36
C ASN A 88 36.41 -23.46 12.38
N ILE A 89 36.17 -23.54 11.07
CA ILE A 89 37.19 -23.26 10.04
C ILE A 89 37.72 -21.82 10.15
N ALA A 90 36.85 -20.88 10.48
CA ALA A 90 37.22 -19.48 10.70
C ALA A 90 37.83 -19.20 12.09
N GLY A 91 38.08 -20.22 12.90
CA GLY A 91 38.66 -20.10 14.25
C GLY A 91 37.66 -19.80 15.37
N ILE A 92 36.36 -19.70 15.06
CA ILE A 92 35.30 -19.43 16.04
C ILE A 92 34.72 -20.76 16.52
N LYS A 93 35.12 -21.18 17.72
CA LYS A 93 34.68 -22.45 18.31
C LYS A 93 33.16 -22.50 18.44
N SER A 94 32.52 -23.45 17.77
CA SER A 94 31.06 -23.54 17.72
C SER A 94 30.57 -24.97 17.57
N ILE A 95 29.29 -25.21 17.89
CA ILE A 95 28.66 -26.54 17.82
C ILE A 95 27.22 -26.42 17.28
N ALA A 96 26.75 -27.46 16.62
CA ALA A 96 25.34 -27.58 16.21
C ALA A 96 24.57 -28.46 17.22
N LEU A 97 23.39 -28.00 17.64
CA LEU A 97 22.46 -28.77 18.48
C LEU A 97 21.10 -28.88 17.80
N HIS A 98 20.56 -30.10 17.72
CA HIS A 98 19.29 -30.40 17.09
C HIS A 98 18.56 -31.57 17.76
N SER A 99 17.42 -31.96 17.21
CA SER A 99 16.54 -33.00 17.77
C SER A 99 17.21 -34.36 17.97
N LYS A 100 18.27 -34.67 17.21
CA LYS A 100 19.02 -35.94 17.30
C LYS A 100 20.14 -35.91 18.35
N SER A 101 20.55 -34.74 18.84
CA SER A 101 21.61 -34.63 19.85
C SER A 101 21.14 -35.22 21.18
N SER A 102 21.98 -35.98 21.86
CA SER A 102 21.66 -36.61 23.15
C SER A 102 21.52 -35.57 24.27
N LYS A 103 20.94 -35.97 25.42
CA LYS A 103 20.81 -35.08 26.58
C LYS A 103 22.18 -34.66 27.13
N ASP A 104 23.14 -35.57 27.12
CA ASP A 104 24.49 -35.33 27.62
C ASP A 104 25.28 -34.39 26.70
N GLU A 105 25.15 -34.55 25.38
CA GLU A 105 25.74 -33.63 24.39
C GLU A 105 25.20 -32.21 24.57
N ARG A 106 23.89 -32.06 24.79
CA ARG A 106 23.27 -30.74 25.02
C ARG A 106 23.80 -30.10 26.29
N ASN A 107 23.82 -30.83 27.41
CA ASN A 107 24.32 -30.31 28.68
C ASN A 107 25.80 -29.92 28.59
N SER A 108 26.61 -30.75 27.93
CA SER A 108 28.03 -30.49 27.69
C SER A 108 28.24 -29.23 26.84
N ALA A 109 27.47 -29.07 25.76
CA ALA A 109 27.53 -27.89 24.91
C ALA A 109 27.10 -26.62 25.65
N ILE A 110 26.03 -26.69 26.46
CA ILE A 110 25.56 -25.58 27.30
C ILE A 110 26.65 -25.16 28.29
N ASN A 111 27.24 -26.11 29.01
CA ASN A 111 28.31 -25.81 29.96
C ASN A 111 29.55 -25.24 29.25
N SER A 112 29.90 -25.79 28.08
CA SER A 112 31.00 -25.28 27.26
C SER A 112 30.78 -23.84 26.80
N LEU A 113 29.53 -23.45 26.50
CA LEU A 113 29.19 -22.07 26.15
C LEU A 113 29.28 -21.15 27.38
N LYS A 114 28.79 -21.59 28.54
CA LYS A 114 28.87 -20.84 29.80
C LYS A 114 30.32 -20.57 30.22
N GLU A 115 31.18 -21.58 30.10
CA GLU A 115 32.62 -21.51 30.41
C GLU A 115 33.43 -20.78 29.33
N GLY A 116 32.83 -20.38 28.19
CA GLY A 116 33.54 -19.72 27.09
C GLY A 116 34.45 -20.64 26.27
N LYS A 117 34.35 -21.97 26.43
CA LYS A 117 35.07 -22.96 25.62
C LYS A 117 34.59 -22.95 24.16
N ILE A 118 33.32 -22.63 23.95
CA ILE A 118 32.73 -22.35 22.64
C ILE A 118 32.05 -20.97 22.68
N ARG A 119 31.89 -20.35 21.51
CA ARG A 119 31.31 -19.02 21.34
C ARG A 119 29.91 -19.04 20.75
N CYS A 120 29.54 -20.07 19.99
CA CYS A 120 28.25 -20.12 19.31
C CYS A 120 27.63 -21.51 19.29
N ILE A 121 26.32 -21.58 19.56
CA ILE A 121 25.49 -22.77 19.34
C ILE A 121 24.56 -22.51 18.16
N PHE A 122 24.66 -23.32 17.10
CA PHE A 122 23.71 -23.29 15.98
C PHE A 122 22.60 -24.31 16.19
N THR A 123 21.36 -23.92 15.91
CA THR A 123 20.19 -24.79 16.13
C THR A 123 19.08 -24.49 15.15
N VAL A 124 18.20 -25.47 14.90
CA VAL A 124 16.97 -25.25 14.12
C VAL A 124 15.91 -24.64 15.02
N ASP A 125 15.58 -25.36 16.07
CA ASP A 125 14.70 -24.94 17.15
C ASP A 125 15.32 -25.47 18.44
N LEU A 126 15.75 -24.57 19.33
CA LEU A 126 16.17 -24.97 20.66
C LEU A 126 14.91 -25.44 21.42
N PHE A 127 15.00 -26.60 22.06
CA PHE A 127 13.91 -27.42 22.63
C PHE A 127 12.72 -26.62 23.16
N ASN A 128 11.52 -27.09 22.78
CA ASN A 128 10.24 -26.54 23.22
C ASN A 128 10.05 -26.56 24.74
N GLU A 129 10.87 -27.28 25.51
CA GLU A 129 10.82 -27.28 26.98
C GLU A 129 12.25 -27.39 27.57
N GLY A 130 12.67 -26.37 28.36
CA GLY A 130 13.65 -26.55 29.44
C GLY A 130 15.10 -26.06 29.27
N VAL A 131 15.56 -25.56 28.12
CA VAL A 131 16.93 -25.01 28.01
C VAL A 131 16.98 -23.53 28.34
N ASP A 132 17.70 -23.18 29.40
CA ASP A 132 17.92 -21.83 29.92
C ASP A 132 19.41 -21.48 29.97
N ILE A 133 19.81 -20.46 29.21
CA ILE A 133 21.18 -19.93 29.16
C ILE A 133 21.10 -18.39 29.26
N PRO A 134 20.97 -17.83 30.47
CA PRO A 134 20.86 -16.38 30.66
C PRO A 134 22.08 -15.61 30.15
N GLU A 135 23.23 -16.26 30.06
CA GLU A 135 24.52 -15.69 29.66
C GLU A 135 24.62 -15.41 28.15
N ILE A 136 23.63 -15.81 27.32
CA ILE A 136 23.61 -15.46 25.89
C ILE A 136 23.53 -13.95 25.73
N ASP A 137 24.52 -13.37 25.07
CA ASP A 137 24.63 -11.94 24.75
C ASP A 137 24.40 -11.64 23.27
N THR A 138 24.35 -12.68 22.42
CA THR A 138 24.26 -12.53 20.96
C THR A 138 23.25 -13.50 20.36
N VAL A 139 22.35 -13.01 19.50
CA VAL A 139 21.37 -13.82 18.76
C VAL A 139 21.55 -13.60 17.25
N LEU A 140 21.71 -14.69 16.50
CA LEU A 140 21.83 -14.67 15.05
C LEU A 140 20.57 -15.27 14.40
N PHE A 141 19.78 -14.45 13.71
CA PHE A 141 18.66 -14.93 12.89
C PHE A 141 19.16 -15.26 11.48
N LEU A 142 19.55 -16.52 11.26
CA LEU A 142 20.09 -17.00 9.99
C LEU A 142 19.03 -17.61 9.07
N ARG A 143 17.74 -17.45 9.39
CA ARG A 143 16.61 -17.92 8.59
C ARG A 143 15.48 -16.88 8.57
N PRO A 144 14.64 -16.85 7.53
CA PRO A 144 13.38 -16.13 7.59
C PRO A 144 12.47 -16.82 8.63
N THR A 145 12.27 -16.17 9.78
CA THR A 145 11.25 -16.60 10.74
C THR A 145 9.88 -16.17 10.23
N GLU A 146 8.89 -17.06 10.18
CA GLU A 146 7.58 -16.81 9.55
C GLU A 146 6.45 -16.61 10.56
N SER A 147 6.76 -16.76 11.85
CA SER A 147 5.79 -16.67 12.95
C SER A 147 6.28 -15.70 14.01
N LEU A 148 5.41 -14.77 14.40
CA LEU A 148 5.65 -13.83 15.50
C LEU A 148 5.97 -14.56 16.80
N THR A 149 5.22 -15.62 17.10
CA THR A 149 5.43 -16.42 18.31
C THR A 149 6.82 -17.04 18.34
N VAL A 150 7.26 -17.62 17.21
CA VAL A 150 8.60 -18.21 17.10
C VAL A 150 9.68 -17.13 17.23
N PHE A 151 9.51 -15.98 16.58
CA PHE A 151 10.46 -14.88 16.67
C PHE A 151 10.62 -14.38 18.11
N ILE A 152 9.52 -14.14 18.83
CA ILE A 152 9.54 -13.70 20.24
C ILE A 152 10.17 -14.77 21.15
N GLN A 153 9.84 -16.05 20.95
CA GLN A 153 10.43 -17.14 21.72
C GLN A 153 11.95 -17.21 21.52
N GLN A 154 12.41 -17.08 20.28
CA GLN A 154 13.83 -17.09 19.93
C GLN A 154 14.56 -15.88 20.52
N LEU A 155 14.01 -14.67 20.34
CA LEU A 155 14.56 -13.44 20.89
C LEU A 155 14.60 -13.48 22.44
N GLY A 156 13.53 -13.99 23.06
CA GLY A 156 13.40 -14.13 24.51
C GLY A 156 14.47 -14.99 25.17
N ARG A 157 15.16 -15.84 24.42
CA ARG A 157 16.32 -16.60 24.93
C ARG A 157 17.50 -15.69 25.25
N GLY A 158 17.70 -14.63 24.46
CA GLY A 158 18.76 -13.64 24.70
C GLY A 158 18.37 -12.53 25.69
N LEU A 159 17.07 -12.25 25.84
CA LEU A 159 16.60 -11.11 26.66
C LEU A 159 16.68 -11.34 28.19
N ARG A 160 17.04 -12.53 28.66
CA ARG A 160 17.16 -12.83 30.10
C ARG A 160 18.27 -12.01 30.77
N LEU A 161 18.16 -11.68 32.05
CA LEU A 161 19.18 -10.93 32.78
C LEU A 161 20.38 -11.84 33.14
N SER A 162 21.59 -11.29 33.15
CA SER A 162 22.82 -11.98 33.58
C SER A 162 23.84 -10.94 34.07
N GLU A 163 24.65 -11.28 35.08
CA GLU A 163 25.56 -10.33 35.78
C GLU A 163 26.60 -9.66 34.85
N ASN A 164 26.98 -10.31 33.76
CA ASN A 164 27.98 -9.80 32.81
C ASN A 164 27.39 -9.43 31.44
N LYS A 165 26.08 -9.12 31.40
CA LYS A 165 25.38 -8.77 30.16
C LYS A 165 24.65 -7.44 30.28
N ASP A 166 25.25 -6.41 29.70
CA ASP A 166 24.65 -5.08 29.64
C ASP A 166 23.57 -4.99 28.56
N VAL A 167 23.79 -5.65 27.42
CA VAL A 167 22.92 -5.58 26.25
C VAL A 167 22.95 -6.87 25.45
N LEU A 168 21.81 -7.23 24.86
CA LEU A 168 21.70 -8.29 23.86
C LEU A 168 21.97 -7.74 22.47
N THR A 169 22.98 -8.25 21.77
CA THR A 169 23.18 -7.96 20.35
C THR A 169 22.38 -8.93 19.48
N VAL A 170 21.55 -8.42 18.58
CA VAL A 170 20.73 -9.23 17.67
C VAL A 170 21.15 -8.91 16.24
N LEU A 171 21.60 -9.91 15.50
CA LEU A 171 21.92 -9.81 14.08
C LEU A 171 20.85 -10.56 13.28
N ASP A 172 20.00 -9.82 12.56
CA ASP A 172 18.99 -10.37 11.65
C ASP A 172 19.44 -10.17 10.21
N TYR A 173 19.67 -11.27 9.50
CA TYR A 173 20.18 -11.25 8.13
C TYR A 173 19.00 -11.16 7.16
N VAL A 174 18.84 -9.97 6.59
CA VAL A 174 17.71 -9.56 5.78
C VAL A 174 18.11 -9.53 4.32
N GLY A 175 17.63 -10.51 3.55
CA GLY A 175 17.74 -10.56 2.10
C GLY A 175 16.44 -10.13 1.41
N GLN A 176 16.45 -10.14 0.07
CA GLN A 176 15.21 -10.02 -0.69
C GLN A 176 14.29 -11.18 -0.34
N ALA A 177 13.06 -10.89 0.06
CA ALA A 177 12.10 -11.90 0.49
C ALA A 177 11.03 -12.13 -0.58
N ASN A 178 10.45 -13.34 -0.57
CA ASN A 178 9.23 -13.65 -1.30
C ASN A 178 8.12 -12.66 -0.90
N LYS A 179 7.30 -12.26 -1.87
CA LYS A 179 6.20 -11.28 -1.66
C LYS A 179 5.11 -11.72 -0.67
N ASN A 180 5.09 -13.00 -0.27
CA ASN A 180 4.17 -13.53 0.74
C ASN A 180 4.75 -13.49 2.17
N TYR A 181 6.06 -13.29 2.30
CA TYR A 181 6.72 -13.05 3.58
C TYR A 181 6.40 -11.64 4.06
N ASP A 182 6.21 -11.47 5.36
CA ASP A 182 5.84 -10.19 5.97
C ASP A 182 6.89 -9.80 7.01
N PHE A 183 7.73 -8.80 6.73
CA PHE A 183 8.68 -8.29 7.74
C PHE A 183 8.01 -7.51 8.87
N SER A 184 6.76 -7.07 8.67
CA SER A 184 6.09 -6.12 9.53
C SER A 184 5.93 -6.65 10.97
N PHE A 185 5.65 -7.95 11.12
CA PHE A 185 5.43 -8.54 12.44
C PHE A 185 6.71 -8.57 13.29
N LYS A 186 7.90 -8.79 12.70
CA LYS A 186 9.18 -8.81 13.45
C LYS A 186 9.46 -7.44 14.06
N LEU A 187 9.32 -6.40 13.25
CA LEU A 187 9.52 -5.03 13.70
C LEU A 187 8.55 -4.64 14.82
N ARG A 188 7.28 -5.05 14.72
CA ARG A 188 6.33 -4.81 15.82
C ARG A 188 6.68 -5.52 17.11
N ALA A 189 7.22 -6.73 17.03
CA ALA A 189 7.66 -7.45 18.22
C ALA A 189 8.74 -6.68 19.00
N LEU A 190 9.54 -5.87 18.31
CA LEU A 190 10.63 -5.07 18.88
C LEU A 190 10.15 -3.71 19.39
N ILE A 191 9.34 -3.01 18.62
CA ILE A 191 8.88 -1.64 18.92
C ILE A 191 7.69 -1.65 19.89
N GLY A 192 7.00 -2.78 20.03
CA GLY A 192 5.75 -2.86 20.76
C GLY A 192 4.57 -2.31 19.95
N LYS A 193 3.44 -2.08 20.64
CA LYS A 193 2.29 -1.44 20.02
C LYS A 193 2.59 0.04 19.79
N SER A 194 2.58 0.47 18.53
CA SER A 194 2.71 1.88 18.18
C SER A 194 1.44 2.41 17.52
N LYS A 195 1.24 3.73 17.59
CA LYS A 195 0.16 4.44 16.87
C LYS A 195 0.53 4.76 15.42
N GLY A 196 1.80 4.58 15.03
CA GLY A 196 2.34 4.91 13.71
C GLY A 196 2.46 3.70 12.78
N SER A 197 2.52 3.94 11.46
CA SER A 197 2.85 2.87 10.52
C SER A 197 4.33 2.46 10.66
N ILE A 198 4.63 1.18 10.40
CA ILE A 198 6.01 0.66 10.48
C ILE A 198 6.94 1.41 9.54
N GLU A 199 6.46 1.80 8.35
CA GLU A 199 7.24 2.59 7.41
C GLU A 199 7.71 3.92 8.03
N LYS A 200 6.83 4.60 8.78
CA LYS A 200 7.19 5.85 9.47
C LYS A 200 8.18 5.61 10.60
N GLU A 201 8.04 4.51 11.34
CA GLU A 201 8.98 4.12 12.39
C GLU A 201 10.38 3.86 11.80
N ILE A 202 10.47 3.09 10.70
CA ILE A 202 11.73 2.83 9.99
C ILE A 202 12.37 4.14 9.53
N LYS A 203 11.60 5.01 8.85
CA LYS A 203 12.10 6.29 8.31
C LYS A 203 12.54 7.28 9.38
N LYS A 204 12.04 7.15 10.61
CA LYS A 204 12.40 7.99 11.77
C LYS A 204 13.41 7.32 12.70
N GLU A 205 14.00 6.19 12.29
CA GLU A 205 14.97 5.43 13.09
C GLU A 205 14.43 5.01 14.47
N PHE A 206 13.16 4.60 14.53
CA PHE A 206 12.50 4.02 15.71
C PHE A 206 12.62 4.90 16.98
N PRO A 207 12.02 6.11 17.00
CA PRO A 207 12.21 7.08 18.07
C PRO A 207 11.62 6.67 19.43
N ASN A 208 10.72 5.68 19.45
CA ASN A 208 9.95 5.29 20.64
C ASN A 208 10.40 3.95 21.24
N LEU A 209 11.68 3.60 21.15
CA LEU A 209 12.20 2.36 21.73
C LEU A 209 12.38 2.48 23.26
N PRO A 210 12.34 1.36 24.02
CA PRO A 210 12.68 1.36 25.43
C PRO A 210 14.10 1.89 25.66
N ALA A 211 14.35 2.47 26.84
CA ALA A 211 15.67 2.98 27.19
C ALA A 211 16.75 1.88 27.08
N GLY A 212 17.85 2.20 26.41
CA GLY A 212 18.96 1.27 26.16
C GLY A 212 18.73 0.30 24.99
N CYS A 213 17.57 0.36 24.32
CA CYS A 213 17.33 -0.40 23.10
C CYS A 213 17.65 0.42 21.86
N HIS A 214 18.12 -0.26 20.81
CA HIS A 214 18.46 0.36 19.55
C HIS A 214 18.11 -0.57 18.38
N ILE A 215 17.56 -0.02 17.30
CA ILE A 215 17.31 -0.77 16.05
C ILE A 215 17.99 -0.01 14.92
N LYS A 216 18.85 -0.70 14.17
CA LYS A 216 19.54 -0.13 13.00
C LYS A 216 19.50 -1.09 11.84
N PHE A 217 19.14 -0.59 10.66
CA PHE A 217 19.21 -1.34 9.42
C PHE A 217 20.35 -0.81 8.56
N GLU A 218 21.07 -1.72 7.91
CA GLU A 218 21.91 -1.34 6.77
C GLU A 218 21.04 -0.81 5.62
N LYS A 219 21.56 0.11 4.81
CA LYS A 219 20.79 0.80 3.76
C LYS A 219 20.04 -0.17 2.83
N GLN A 220 20.70 -1.25 2.43
CA GLN A 220 20.12 -2.24 1.52
C GLN A 220 19.11 -3.15 2.23
N ALA A 221 19.42 -3.62 3.44
CA ALA A 221 18.46 -4.36 4.28
C ALA A 221 17.18 -3.54 4.54
N MET A 222 17.31 -2.25 4.85
CA MET A 222 16.19 -1.33 5.04
C MET A 222 15.32 -1.26 3.77
N LYS A 223 15.95 -1.15 2.60
CA LYS A 223 15.24 -1.15 1.33
C LYS A 223 14.46 -2.46 1.13
N TYR A 224 15.07 -3.62 1.38
CA TYR A 224 14.36 -4.91 1.26
C TYR A 224 13.13 -5.02 2.17
N VAL A 225 13.22 -4.52 3.40
CA VAL A 225 12.08 -4.50 4.33
C VAL A 225 10.98 -3.57 3.83
N LEU A 226 11.33 -2.36 3.40
CA LEU A 226 10.36 -1.37 2.90
C LEU A 226 9.68 -1.87 1.62
N ASP A 227 10.48 -2.38 0.67
CA ASP A 227 9.98 -2.94 -0.58
C ASP A 227 9.05 -4.12 -0.30
N ASN A 228 9.36 -5.01 0.66
CA ASN A 228 8.47 -6.10 1.04
C ASN A 228 7.16 -5.62 1.70
N ILE A 229 7.22 -4.65 2.61
CA ILE A 229 6.03 -4.08 3.25
C ILE A 229 5.12 -3.45 2.19
N GLN A 230 5.70 -2.75 1.21
CA GLN A 230 4.96 -2.08 0.14
C GLN A 230 4.50 -3.04 -0.97
N SER A 231 5.27 -4.10 -1.26
CA SER A 231 5.01 -5.05 -2.34
C SER A 231 4.28 -6.32 -1.90
N THR A 232 3.95 -6.45 -0.62
CA THR A 232 3.18 -7.59 -0.10
C THR A 232 1.92 -7.73 -0.95
N ILE A 233 1.80 -8.87 -1.63
CA ILE A 233 0.68 -9.09 -2.56
C ILE A 233 -0.61 -9.05 -1.74
N LEU A 234 -1.43 -8.02 -1.99
CA LEU A 234 -2.77 -7.95 -1.46
C LEU A 234 -3.60 -9.07 -2.08
N ASN A 235 -3.81 -10.12 -1.30
CA ASN A 235 -4.76 -11.18 -1.56
C ASN A 235 -5.58 -11.42 -0.28
N ASN A 236 -6.74 -12.07 -0.44
CA ASN A 236 -7.69 -12.22 0.67
C ASN A 236 -7.09 -13.00 1.84
N THR A 237 -6.23 -13.99 1.58
CA THR A 237 -5.53 -14.77 2.62
C THR A 237 -4.61 -13.89 3.47
N ASN A 238 -3.78 -13.07 2.82
CA ASN A 238 -2.85 -12.16 3.48
C ASN A 238 -3.60 -11.06 4.25
N LEU A 239 -4.61 -10.45 3.63
CA LEU A 239 -5.46 -9.45 4.26
C LEU A 239 -6.15 -10.01 5.51
N LYS A 240 -6.68 -11.24 5.44
CA LYS A 240 -7.33 -11.90 6.58
C LYS A 240 -6.34 -12.16 7.71
N ARG A 241 -5.14 -12.65 7.39
CA ARG A 241 -4.05 -12.83 8.37
C ARG A 241 -3.64 -11.51 9.03
N MET A 242 -3.55 -10.42 8.26
CA MET A 242 -3.25 -9.08 8.78
C MET A 242 -4.36 -8.60 9.71
N LEU A 243 -5.63 -8.80 9.32
CA LEU A 243 -6.80 -8.41 10.11
C LEU A 243 -6.85 -9.13 11.46
N ILE A 244 -6.70 -10.46 11.47
CA ILE A 244 -6.68 -11.29 12.70
C ILE A 244 -5.58 -10.84 13.67
N ASN A 245 -4.41 -10.47 13.13
CA ASN A 245 -3.29 -10.02 13.94
C ASN A 245 -3.34 -8.54 14.31
N PHE A 246 -4.33 -7.77 13.85
CA PHE A 246 -4.36 -6.31 14.02
C PHE A 246 -4.32 -5.90 15.50
N LYS A 247 -5.16 -6.49 16.37
CA LYS A 247 -5.19 -6.16 17.81
C LYS A 247 -3.94 -6.57 18.58
N ASN A 248 -3.22 -7.59 18.10
CA ASN A 248 -1.93 -8.00 18.66
C ASN A 248 -0.82 -7.01 18.29
N ASN A 249 -1.00 -6.34 17.15
CA ASN A 249 -0.02 -5.50 16.50
C ASN A 249 -0.16 -4.01 16.83
N PHE A 250 -1.38 -3.55 17.09
CA PHE A 250 -1.71 -2.13 17.25
C PHE A 250 -2.58 -1.87 18.47
N ASP A 251 -2.35 -0.73 19.10
CA ASP A 251 -3.23 -0.18 20.15
C ASP A 251 -4.24 0.80 19.56
N LEU A 252 -4.91 0.36 18.50
CA LEU A 252 -5.91 1.12 17.78
C LEU A 252 -7.19 0.31 17.71
N GLU A 253 -8.33 0.98 17.67
CA GLU A 253 -9.59 0.35 17.34
C GLU A 253 -9.51 -0.25 15.93
N LEU A 254 -10.03 -1.47 15.76
CA LEU A 254 -10.10 -2.10 14.45
C LEU A 254 -11.24 -1.48 13.64
N ASN A 255 -10.87 -0.61 12.70
CA ASN A 255 -11.75 -0.01 11.69
C ASN A 255 -10.96 0.14 10.38
N LEU A 256 -11.64 0.48 9.27
CA LEU A 256 -11.02 0.56 7.95
C LEU A 256 -9.81 1.51 7.96
N LYS A 257 -10.00 2.73 8.50
CA LYS A 257 -8.97 3.77 8.54
C LYS A 257 -7.71 3.29 9.23
N ASN A 258 -7.85 2.73 10.43
CA ASN A 258 -6.70 2.26 11.21
C ASN A 258 -6.07 1.05 10.55
N PHE A 259 -6.84 0.11 10.01
CA PHE A 259 -6.31 -1.06 9.31
C PHE A 259 -5.43 -0.66 8.11
N ILE A 260 -5.97 0.17 7.21
CA ILE A 260 -5.29 0.61 5.99
C ILE A 260 -4.05 1.45 6.31
N ASN A 261 -4.17 2.46 7.18
CA ASN A 261 -3.03 3.33 7.51
C ASN A 261 -1.90 2.57 8.21
N SER A 262 -2.24 1.65 9.11
CA SER A 262 -1.24 1.03 9.95
C SER A 262 -0.41 -0.03 9.22
N TYR A 263 -1.00 -0.65 8.20
CA TYR A 263 -0.31 -1.55 7.27
C TYR A 263 0.21 -0.84 6.01
N GLY A 264 -0.05 0.45 5.82
CA GLY A 264 0.39 1.21 4.64
C GLY A 264 -0.27 0.75 3.33
N ILE A 265 -1.49 0.22 3.42
CA ILE A 265 -2.21 -0.30 2.25
C ILE A 265 -2.78 0.88 1.45
N ASP A 266 -2.71 0.82 0.12
CA ASP A 266 -3.47 1.75 -0.73
C ASP A 266 -4.95 1.34 -0.72
N ILE A 267 -5.83 2.27 -0.31
CA ILE A 267 -7.27 2.00 -0.19
C ILE A 267 -7.91 1.62 -1.54
N LYS A 268 -7.45 2.18 -2.66
CA LYS A 268 -7.98 1.83 -3.99
C LYS A 268 -7.58 0.40 -4.32
N GLN A 269 -6.33 0.03 -4.05
CA GLN A 269 -5.84 -1.33 -4.27
C GLN A 269 -6.59 -2.34 -3.38
N PHE A 270 -6.86 -2.01 -2.12
CA PHE A 270 -7.63 -2.85 -1.18
C PHE A 270 -9.00 -3.23 -1.76
N TYR A 271 -9.76 -2.24 -2.22
CA TYR A 271 -11.10 -2.45 -2.79
C TYR A 271 -11.12 -3.11 -4.18
N THR A 272 -9.96 -3.41 -4.76
CA THR A 272 -9.89 -4.33 -5.91
C THR A 272 -10.00 -5.80 -5.51
N LYS A 273 -9.84 -6.13 -4.23
CA LYS A 273 -9.74 -7.50 -3.72
C LYS A 273 -10.95 -7.95 -2.90
N THR A 274 -11.45 -7.11 -2.01
CA THR A 274 -12.56 -7.41 -1.09
C THR A 274 -13.14 -6.13 -0.49
N SER A 275 -14.29 -6.21 0.18
CA SER A 275 -14.74 -5.18 1.12
C SER A 275 -14.19 -5.41 2.53
N PHE A 276 -14.16 -4.35 3.35
CA PHE A 276 -13.71 -4.45 4.73
C PHE A 276 -14.68 -5.29 5.56
N ASN A 277 -15.99 -5.17 5.35
CA ASN A 277 -16.97 -6.02 6.02
C ASN A 277 -16.85 -7.50 5.61
N GLU A 278 -16.66 -7.81 4.32
CA GLU A 278 -16.37 -9.19 3.87
C GLU A 278 -15.12 -9.74 4.56
N LEU A 279 -14.05 -8.93 4.65
CA LEU A 279 -12.82 -9.32 5.31
C LEU A 279 -13.05 -9.60 6.80
N MET A 280 -13.80 -8.72 7.49
CA MET A 280 -14.21 -8.88 8.88
C MET A 280 -15.03 -10.15 9.08
N CYS A 281 -15.96 -10.46 8.18
CA CYS A 281 -16.77 -11.67 8.21
C CYS A 281 -15.90 -12.91 8.03
N SER A 282 -15.01 -12.90 7.04
CA SER A 282 -14.10 -14.01 6.78
C SER A 282 -13.18 -14.30 7.96
N ALA A 283 -12.85 -13.28 8.77
CA ALA A 283 -12.02 -13.39 9.96
C ALA A 283 -12.81 -13.68 11.25
N GLY A 284 -14.15 -13.78 11.18
CA GLY A 284 -15.01 -14.09 12.33
C GLY A 284 -15.28 -12.91 13.26
N TYR A 285 -15.11 -11.66 12.80
CA TYR A 285 -15.46 -10.46 13.58
C TYR A 285 -16.93 -10.03 13.41
N ILE A 286 -17.56 -10.40 12.31
CA ILE A 286 -18.99 -10.20 12.06
C ILE A 286 -19.58 -11.50 11.47
N ASP A 287 -20.87 -11.73 11.72
CA ASP A 287 -21.56 -12.93 11.24
C ASP A 287 -22.30 -12.66 9.93
N ASN A 288 -22.26 -13.64 9.02
CA ASN A 288 -23.13 -13.74 7.83
C ASN A 288 -23.25 -12.44 7.00
N TYR A 289 -22.11 -11.86 6.61
CA TYR A 289 -22.08 -10.70 5.72
C TYR A 289 -21.68 -11.11 4.29
N ASP A 290 -22.55 -10.78 3.34
CA ASP A 290 -22.30 -10.79 1.91
C ASP A 290 -23.16 -9.71 1.28
N HIS A 291 -22.53 -8.74 0.60
CA HIS A 291 -23.28 -7.71 -0.13
C HIS A 291 -23.42 -8.12 -1.59
N LYS A 292 -24.43 -7.60 -2.28
CA LYS A 292 -24.58 -7.89 -3.72
C LYS A 292 -23.35 -7.40 -4.49
N LYS A 293 -22.68 -8.29 -5.23
CA LYS A 293 -21.50 -8.00 -6.09
C LYS A 293 -21.60 -6.74 -6.95
N GLN A 294 -22.81 -6.31 -7.31
CA GLN A 294 -23.04 -5.05 -8.01
C GLN A 294 -22.46 -3.82 -7.27
N TYR A 295 -22.31 -3.87 -5.94
CA TYR A 295 -21.77 -2.77 -5.13
C TYR A 295 -20.24 -2.76 -5.01
N ASP A 296 -19.53 -3.77 -5.54
CA ASP A 296 -18.07 -3.77 -5.60
C ASP A 296 -17.57 -2.54 -6.37
N ILE A 297 -18.34 -2.11 -7.38
CA ILE A 297 -18.02 -0.90 -8.14
C ILE A 297 -18.18 0.36 -7.31
N SER A 298 -19.15 0.40 -6.38
CA SER A 298 -19.35 1.51 -5.46
C SER A 298 -18.12 1.69 -4.57
N LEU A 299 -17.62 0.61 -3.96
CA LEU A 299 -16.42 0.63 -3.11
C LEU A 299 -15.18 1.14 -3.88
N LYS A 300 -14.99 0.66 -5.12
CA LYS A 300 -13.91 1.12 -6.01
C LYS A 300 -14.06 2.59 -6.39
N ARG A 301 -15.28 3.06 -6.68
CA ARG A 301 -15.52 4.45 -7.07
C ARG A 301 -15.37 5.41 -5.88
N LEU A 302 -15.91 5.06 -4.72
CA LEU A 302 -15.78 5.84 -3.48
C LEU A 302 -14.31 5.98 -3.05
N SER A 303 -13.52 4.90 -3.10
CA SER A 303 -12.09 4.94 -2.75
C SER A 303 -11.24 5.82 -3.68
N ASN A 304 -11.75 6.13 -4.88
CA ASN A 304 -11.13 7.04 -5.84
C ASN A 304 -11.50 8.53 -5.63
N MET A 305 -12.55 8.85 -4.88
CA MET A 305 -13.02 10.23 -4.73
C MET A 305 -12.01 11.13 -4.03
N ASN A 306 -11.83 12.36 -4.51
CA ASN A 306 -10.98 13.36 -3.86
C ASN A 306 -11.53 14.80 -3.99
N SER A 307 -12.80 14.95 -4.36
CA SER A 307 -13.54 16.19 -4.24
C SER A 307 -14.17 16.27 -2.84
N LYS A 308 -13.73 17.24 -2.04
CA LYS A 308 -14.14 17.48 -0.66
C LYS A 308 -15.62 17.79 -0.58
N GLU A 309 -16.13 18.68 -1.44
CA GLU A 309 -17.56 19.03 -1.44
C GLU A 309 -18.45 17.87 -1.89
N LEU A 310 -18.05 17.12 -2.92
CA LEU A 310 -18.79 15.91 -3.31
C LEU A 310 -18.74 14.85 -2.20
N ILE A 311 -17.59 14.62 -1.56
CA ILE A 311 -17.44 13.68 -0.44
C ILE A 311 -18.33 14.09 0.74
N LYS A 312 -18.31 15.36 1.15
CA LYS A 312 -19.17 15.90 2.22
C LYS A 312 -20.65 15.72 1.88
N PHE A 313 -21.03 16.06 0.64
CA PHE A 313 -22.39 15.89 0.15
C PHE A 313 -22.82 14.42 0.21
N SER A 314 -22.02 13.51 -0.35
CA SER A 314 -22.24 12.06 -0.32
C SER A 314 -22.39 11.52 1.10
N LYS A 315 -21.52 11.96 2.03
CA LYS A 315 -21.60 11.57 3.44
C LYS A 315 -22.90 12.04 4.06
N LYS A 316 -23.30 13.30 3.81
CA LYS A 316 -24.55 13.86 4.32
C LYS A 316 -25.75 13.06 3.79
N VAL A 317 -25.77 12.73 2.50
CA VAL A 317 -26.83 11.93 1.87
C VAL A 317 -26.91 10.52 2.45
N LEU A 318 -25.78 9.89 2.76
CA LEU A 318 -25.74 8.57 3.41
C LEU A 318 -26.07 8.60 4.91
N SER A 319 -25.95 9.75 5.58
CA SER A 319 -26.39 9.90 6.97
C SER A 319 -27.91 10.02 7.09
N SER A 320 -28.48 9.61 8.22
CA SER A 320 -29.92 9.40 8.43
C SER A 320 -30.81 10.65 8.27
N ASP A 321 -30.22 11.85 8.33
CA ASP A 321 -30.95 13.13 8.45
C ASP A 321 -30.93 13.98 7.16
N TYR A 322 -30.69 13.37 5.99
CA TYR A 322 -30.70 14.14 4.74
C TYR A 322 -32.13 14.41 4.27
N ASP A 323 -32.53 15.67 4.34
CA ASP A 323 -33.72 16.17 3.67
C ASP A 323 -33.49 16.22 2.15
N PHE A 324 -34.28 15.43 1.43
CA PHE A 324 -34.23 15.31 -0.02
C PHE A 324 -35.05 16.39 -0.74
N GLU A 325 -35.61 17.38 -0.03
CA GLU A 325 -36.18 18.55 -0.68
C GLU A 325 -35.22 19.10 -1.76
N LEU A 326 -35.69 19.02 -3.01
CA LEU A 326 -34.93 19.35 -4.21
C LEU A 326 -34.51 20.82 -4.15
N GLY A 327 -33.29 21.06 -3.67
CA GLY A 327 -32.69 22.39 -3.66
C GLY A 327 -32.21 22.83 -5.04
N SER A 328 -31.26 23.77 -5.08
CA SER A 328 -30.71 24.34 -6.32
C SER A 328 -30.28 23.27 -7.35
N GLU A 329 -30.29 23.63 -8.64
CA GLU A 329 -29.86 22.76 -9.76
C GLU A 329 -28.48 22.10 -9.52
N ILE A 330 -27.57 22.82 -8.86
CA ILE A 330 -26.26 22.32 -8.39
C ILE A 330 -26.40 21.10 -7.48
N LYS A 331 -27.34 21.13 -6.51
CA LYS A 331 -27.58 19.99 -5.60
C LYS A 331 -28.17 18.80 -6.35
N LYS A 332 -29.05 19.04 -7.33
CA LYS A 332 -29.63 17.97 -8.17
C LYS A 332 -28.54 17.27 -9.00
N ARG A 333 -27.65 18.05 -9.62
CA ARG A 333 -26.49 17.53 -10.35
C ARG A 333 -25.50 16.78 -9.44
N ARG A 334 -25.20 17.31 -8.25
CA ARG A 334 -24.39 16.60 -7.23
C ARG A 334 -25.04 15.28 -6.78
N MET A 335 -26.37 15.24 -6.65
CA MET A 335 -27.10 14.00 -6.37
C MET A 335 -26.94 12.99 -7.51
N GLY A 336 -27.07 13.41 -8.77
CA GLY A 336 -26.81 12.55 -9.92
C GLY A 336 -25.38 12.01 -9.94
N MET A 337 -24.37 12.87 -9.71
CA MET A 337 -22.97 12.44 -9.58
C MET A 337 -22.81 11.37 -8.51
N PHE A 338 -23.43 11.56 -7.34
CA PHE A 338 -23.35 10.60 -6.26
C PHE A 338 -24.09 9.29 -6.58
N TYR A 339 -25.28 9.36 -7.17
CA TYR A 339 -26.02 8.20 -7.63
C TYR A 339 -25.16 7.33 -8.57
N TYR A 340 -24.57 7.93 -9.62
CA TYR A 340 -23.73 7.19 -10.54
C TYR A 340 -22.43 6.66 -9.90
N THR A 341 -21.96 7.28 -8.81
CA THR A 341 -20.87 6.73 -7.99
C THR A 341 -21.25 5.39 -7.38
N LEU A 342 -22.47 5.29 -6.84
CA LEU A 342 -22.95 4.10 -6.15
C LEU A 342 -23.42 3.01 -7.11
N PHE A 343 -24.21 3.35 -8.14
CA PHE A 343 -24.97 2.35 -8.90
C PHE A 343 -24.42 2.07 -10.30
N ASN A 344 -23.70 3.03 -10.90
CA ASN A 344 -23.14 2.92 -12.26
C ASN A 344 -24.12 2.40 -13.34
N LYS A 345 -25.42 2.69 -13.20
CA LYS A 345 -26.45 2.29 -14.16
C LYS A 345 -27.50 3.38 -14.27
N GLU A 346 -28.42 3.24 -15.22
CA GLU A 346 -29.57 4.15 -15.31
C GLU A 346 -30.52 3.92 -14.11
N PRO A 347 -31.11 4.98 -13.52
CA PRO A 347 -32.06 4.83 -12.42
C PRO A 347 -33.38 4.18 -12.84
N GLU A 348 -33.81 3.19 -12.07
CA GLU A 348 -35.15 2.58 -12.22
C GLU A 348 -36.21 3.35 -11.43
N VAL A 349 -35.78 4.08 -10.40
CA VAL A 349 -36.58 4.94 -9.53
C VAL A 349 -35.80 6.23 -9.26
N SER A 350 -36.40 7.20 -8.58
CA SER A 350 -35.69 8.44 -8.20
C SER A 350 -34.39 8.16 -7.46
N TYR A 351 -33.45 9.10 -7.52
CA TYR A 351 -32.18 9.02 -6.81
C TYR A 351 -32.40 8.83 -5.31
N GLU A 352 -33.32 9.60 -4.74
CA GLU A 352 -33.72 9.50 -3.34
C GLU A 352 -34.19 8.08 -3.00
N LYS A 353 -35.16 7.55 -3.75
CA LYS A 353 -35.71 6.22 -3.45
C LYS A 353 -34.64 5.13 -3.58
N SER A 354 -33.76 5.23 -4.57
CA SER A 354 -32.64 4.29 -4.76
C SER A 354 -31.69 4.29 -3.55
N ILE A 355 -31.34 5.47 -3.03
CA ILE A 355 -30.44 5.62 -1.88
C ILE A 355 -31.13 5.19 -0.58
N SER A 356 -32.41 5.54 -0.40
CA SER A 356 -33.19 5.10 0.76
C SER A 356 -33.35 3.59 0.81
N GLU A 357 -33.56 2.94 -0.34
CA GLU A 357 -33.57 1.48 -0.41
C GLU A 357 -32.20 0.85 -0.08
N LEU A 358 -31.10 1.44 -0.55
CA LEU A 358 -29.74 1.01 -0.20
C LEU A 358 -29.49 1.11 1.31
N LYS A 359 -29.86 2.25 1.93
CA LYS A 359 -29.75 2.45 3.39
C LYS A 359 -30.50 1.39 4.19
N ASN A 360 -31.72 1.08 3.78
CA ASN A 360 -32.58 0.15 4.50
C ASN A 360 -32.15 -1.31 4.30
N LYS A 361 -31.71 -1.68 3.08
CA LYS A 361 -31.38 -3.06 2.74
C LYS A 361 -29.93 -3.43 3.09
N GLU A 362 -29.00 -2.49 3.06
CA GLU A 362 -27.55 -2.74 3.18
C GLU A 362 -26.86 -1.82 4.22
N PRO A 363 -27.32 -1.79 5.49
CA PRO A 363 -26.86 -0.81 6.48
C PRO A 363 -25.36 -0.91 6.80
N LEU A 364 -24.80 -2.13 6.84
CA LEU A 364 -23.37 -2.35 7.10
C LEU A 364 -22.50 -1.86 5.93
N LEU A 365 -22.96 -2.05 4.70
CA LEU A 365 -22.28 -1.52 3.51
C LEU A 365 -22.30 0.01 3.49
N VAL A 366 -23.43 0.62 3.86
CA VAL A 366 -23.55 2.08 3.97
C VAL A 366 -22.63 2.64 5.06
N LYS A 367 -22.50 1.96 6.20
CA LYS A 367 -21.50 2.32 7.23
C LYS A 367 -20.08 2.30 6.65
N GLU A 368 -19.74 1.25 5.89
CA GLU A 368 -18.43 1.16 5.24
C GLU A 368 -18.23 2.26 4.18
N PHE A 369 -19.26 2.62 3.40
CA PHE A 369 -19.18 3.77 2.48
C PHE A 369 -18.85 5.06 3.22
N ILE A 370 -19.46 5.29 4.38
CA ILE A 370 -19.16 6.46 5.23
C ILE A 370 -17.71 6.40 5.75
N GLU A 371 -17.22 5.23 6.19
CA GLU A 371 -15.82 5.07 6.61
C GLU A 371 -14.82 5.36 5.47
N ILE A 372 -15.13 4.95 4.24
CA ILE A 372 -14.32 5.31 3.06
C ILE A 372 -14.32 6.83 2.87
N LEU A 373 -15.50 7.46 2.87
CA LEU A 373 -15.62 8.90 2.65
C LEU A 373 -14.87 9.71 3.72
N ASP A 374 -14.96 9.30 5.00
CA ASP A 374 -14.22 9.92 6.09
C ASP A 374 -12.70 9.77 5.93
N TYR A 375 -12.24 8.56 5.59
CA TYR A 375 -10.83 8.32 5.28
C TYR A 375 -10.34 9.22 4.13
N LYS A 376 -11.13 9.36 3.06
CA LYS A 376 -10.77 10.19 1.91
C LYS A 376 -10.77 11.67 2.27
N LEU A 377 -11.74 12.14 3.05
CA LEU A 377 -11.85 13.54 3.46
C LEU A 377 -10.63 14.00 4.28
N GLU A 378 -10.14 13.16 5.19
CA GLU A 378 -8.97 13.45 6.02
C GLU A 378 -7.65 13.54 5.23
N LYS A 379 -7.58 12.92 4.05
CA LYS A 379 -6.37 12.89 3.20
C LYS A 379 -6.30 14.05 2.21
N ILE A 380 -7.35 14.86 2.10
CA ILE A 380 -7.38 16.01 1.20
C ILE A 380 -6.76 17.21 1.91
N ASP A 381 -5.53 17.56 1.50
CA ASP A 381 -4.76 18.69 2.06
C ASP A 381 -4.69 19.91 1.12
N ARG A 382 -5.37 19.85 -0.03
CA ARG A 382 -5.42 20.95 -1.00
C ARG A 382 -6.60 21.88 -0.75
N LYS A 383 -6.40 23.17 -1.04
CA LYS A 383 -7.50 24.13 -1.15
C LYS A 383 -8.30 23.82 -2.41
N GLU A 384 -9.61 23.67 -2.28
CA GLU A 384 -10.48 23.46 -3.43
C GLU A 384 -10.86 24.78 -4.09
N ILE A 385 -10.94 24.74 -5.41
CA ILE A 385 -11.46 25.82 -6.24
C ILE A 385 -12.71 25.24 -6.91
N GLU A 386 -13.88 25.69 -6.48
CA GLU A 386 -15.13 25.27 -7.09
C GLU A 386 -15.28 25.91 -8.47
N TYR A 387 -15.68 25.09 -9.45
CA TYR A 387 -16.19 25.51 -10.73
C TYR A 387 -17.69 25.30 -10.69
N ASN A 388 -18.45 26.41 -10.77
CA ASN A 388 -19.92 26.42 -10.68
C ASN A 388 -20.61 27.14 -11.87
N GLU A 389 -19.86 27.49 -12.93
CA GLU A 389 -20.43 28.10 -14.14
C GLU A 389 -21.52 27.17 -14.74
N ASP A 390 -22.64 27.76 -15.18
CA ASP A 390 -23.83 27.04 -15.70
C ASP A 390 -24.37 25.94 -14.77
N GLY A 391 -24.16 26.09 -13.46
CA GLY A 391 -24.59 25.13 -12.45
C GLY A 391 -23.85 23.80 -12.48
N ILE A 392 -22.70 23.71 -13.16
CA ILE A 392 -21.85 22.51 -13.19
C ILE A 392 -21.13 22.41 -11.83
N PRO A 393 -21.32 21.38 -11.00
CA PRO A 393 -20.75 21.34 -9.66
C PRO A 393 -19.44 20.52 -9.60
N LEU A 394 -18.37 21.08 -10.14
CA LEU A 394 -17.06 20.42 -10.17
C LEU A 394 -16.04 21.19 -9.34
N GLU A 395 -14.97 20.51 -8.93
CA GLU A 395 -13.88 21.10 -8.17
C GLU A 395 -12.58 20.88 -8.94
N LEU A 396 -11.78 21.94 -9.05
CA LEU A 396 -10.51 21.90 -9.75
C LEU A 396 -9.59 20.86 -9.10
N TYR A 397 -8.97 20.04 -9.94
CA TYR A 397 -8.14 18.89 -9.60
C TYR A 397 -8.88 17.73 -8.90
N GLY A 398 -10.21 17.79 -8.83
CA GLY A 398 -11.06 16.67 -8.48
C GLY A 398 -11.02 15.57 -9.56
N ASP A 399 -11.10 14.32 -9.13
CA ASP A 399 -11.13 13.15 -9.98
C ASP A 399 -12.56 12.64 -10.13
N TYR A 400 -13.01 12.52 -11.38
CA TYR A 400 -14.38 12.14 -11.73
C TYR A 400 -14.42 11.07 -12.82
N PHE A 401 -15.31 10.11 -12.66
CA PHE A 401 -15.69 9.16 -13.70
C PHE A 401 -16.59 9.84 -14.75
N LEU A 402 -16.59 9.33 -15.98
CA LEU A 402 -17.42 9.89 -17.06
C LEU A 402 -18.90 10.02 -16.69
N ASP A 403 -19.47 9.04 -15.99
CA ASP A 403 -20.86 9.11 -15.54
C ASP A 403 -21.10 10.26 -14.55
N GLN A 404 -20.13 10.53 -13.67
CA GLN A 404 -20.21 11.68 -12.77
C GLN A 404 -20.12 12.99 -13.57
N ILE A 405 -19.22 13.06 -14.56
CA ILE A 405 -19.04 14.27 -15.37
C ILE A 405 -20.30 14.55 -16.20
N THR A 406 -20.90 13.54 -16.83
CA THR A 406 -22.16 13.69 -17.58
C THR A 406 -23.33 14.13 -16.68
N ALA A 407 -23.39 13.65 -15.44
CA ALA A 407 -24.36 14.12 -14.46
C ALA A 407 -24.08 15.58 -14.02
N ALA A 408 -22.81 15.94 -13.85
CA ALA A 408 -22.39 17.29 -13.48
C ALA A 408 -22.78 18.33 -14.53
N VAL A 409 -22.74 17.97 -15.82
CA VAL A 409 -23.16 18.86 -16.92
C VAL A 409 -24.62 18.68 -17.34
N GLY A 410 -25.41 17.90 -16.60
CA GLY A 410 -26.84 17.71 -16.86
C GLY A 410 -27.17 16.88 -18.11
N LYS A 411 -26.21 16.13 -18.67
CA LYS A 411 -26.47 15.19 -19.78
C LYS A 411 -26.99 13.84 -19.30
N SER A 412 -26.61 13.43 -18.10
CA SER A 412 -27.20 12.27 -17.41
C SER A 412 -28.06 12.75 -16.24
N ASP A 413 -29.26 12.20 -16.10
CA ASP A 413 -30.22 12.55 -15.06
C ASP A 413 -31.01 11.31 -14.56
N GLU A 414 -32.14 11.53 -13.87
CA GLU A 414 -32.96 10.43 -13.34
C GLU A 414 -33.64 9.59 -14.42
N LYS A 415 -33.77 10.13 -15.63
CA LYS A 415 -34.54 9.54 -16.73
C LYS A 415 -33.64 8.94 -17.80
N HIS A 416 -32.40 9.43 -17.92
CA HIS A 416 -31.51 9.03 -18.98
C HIS A 416 -30.04 9.05 -18.54
N ARG A 417 -29.34 7.95 -18.79
CA ARG A 417 -27.88 7.89 -18.74
C ARG A 417 -27.29 8.17 -20.13
N HIS A 418 -26.51 9.24 -20.25
CA HIS A 418 -25.85 9.59 -21.50
C HIS A 418 -24.72 8.60 -21.85
N PRO A 419 -24.77 7.91 -23.00
CA PRO A 419 -23.71 7.01 -23.42
C PRO A 419 -22.53 7.79 -24.03
N LEU A 420 -21.39 7.82 -23.33
CA LEU A 420 -20.15 8.39 -23.87
C LEU A 420 -19.34 7.32 -24.61
N ARG A 421 -19.18 7.50 -25.92
CA ARG A 421 -18.36 6.62 -26.80
C ARG A 421 -17.12 7.31 -27.37
N GLU A 422 -17.07 8.64 -27.30
CA GLU A 422 -16.02 9.47 -27.89
C GLU A 422 -15.19 10.19 -26.81
N GLY A 423 -13.96 10.59 -27.15
CA GLY A 423 -13.06 11.32 -26.25
C GLY A 423 -13.46 12.78 -25.98
N THR A 424 -14.60 13.23 -26.50
CA THR A 424 -15.10 14.61 -26.37
C THR A 424 -16.62 14.63 -26.20
N LEU A 425 -17.15 15.64 -25.52
CA LEU A 425 -18.59 15.87 -25.37
C LEU A 425 -18.91 17.36 -25.54
N TYR A 426 -19.81 17.68 -26.47
CA TYR A 426 -20.34 19.03 -26.63
C TYR A 426 -21.69 19.20 -25.92
N VAL A 427 -21.75 20.13 -24.97
CA VAL A 427 -22.96 20.52 -24.24
C VAL A 427 -23.52 21.80 -24.85
N LYS A 428 -24.44 21.63 -25.80
CA LYS A 428 -25.05 22.72 -26.57
C LYS A 428 -25.67 23.82 -25.70
N ASP A 429 -26.37 23.44 -24.62
CA ASP A 429 -27.13 24.38 -23.78
C ASP A 429 -26.22 25.38 -23.06
N SER A 430 -24.99 24.97 -22.74
CA SER A 430 -24.00 25.83 -22.09
C SER A 430 -22.91 26.32 -23.06
N ASN A 431 -22.97 25.95 -24.34
CA ASN A 431 -21.90 26.17 -25.34
C ASN A 431 -20.52 25.69 -24.83
N THR A 432 -20.44 24.46 -24.30
CA THR A 432 -19.23 23.93 -23.65
C THR A 432 -18.77 22.62 -24.29
N ASP A 433 -17.50 22.52 -24.69
CA ASP A 433 -16.85 21.25 -25.01
C ASP A 433 -16.07 20.72 -23.80
N LEU A 434 -16.19 19.41 -23.58
CA LEU A 434 -15.44 18.67 -22.58
C LEU A 434 -14.49 17.71 -23.30
N PHE A 435 -13.21 17.75 -22.96
CA PHE A 435 -12.20 16.87 -23.52
C PHE A 435 -11.71 15.87 -22.49
N PHE A 436 -11.78 14.58 -22.83
CA PHE A 436 -11.37 13.46 -21.99
C PHE A 436 -10.07 12.87 -22.50
N ILE A 437 -8.98 13.22 -21.84
CA ILE A 437 -7.61 13.02 -22.32
C ILE A 437 -6.92 11.95 -21.49
N THR A 438 -6.29 10.99 -22.16
CA THR A 438 -5.43 9.97 -21.53
C THR A 438 -4.02 10.12 -22.09
N ILE A 439 -3.04 10.43 -21.25
CA ILE A 439 -1.65 10.74 -21.66
C ILE A 439 -0.95 9.47 -22.17
N ASN A 440 -0.89 8.43 -21.35
CA ASN A 440 -0.23 7.17 -21.69
C ASN A 440 -1.19 6.29 -22.49
N LYS A 441 -0.86 6.09 -23.77
CA LYS A 441 -1.62 5.24 -24.70
C LYS A 441 -0.83 3.98 -25.00
N ASN A 442 -1.00 2.94 -24.18
CA ASN A 442 -0.42 1.63 -24.48
C ASN A 442 -1.07 1.04 -25.75
N GLU A 443 -0.27 0.39 -26.59
CA GLU A 443 -0.71 -0.21 -27.87
C GLU A 443 -1.84 -1.25 -27.70
N ASP A 444 -1.88 -1.96 -26.56
CA ASP A 444 -2.92 -2.95 -26.26
C ASP A 444 -4.32 -2.33 -26.01
N ASP A 445 -4.38 -1.04 -25.66
CA ASP A 445 -5.61 -0.35 -25.28
C ASP A 445 -6.16 0.58 -26.39
N TYR A 446 -5.44 0.76 -27.51
CA TYR A 446 -5.80 1.72 -28.57
C TYR A 446 -5.51 1.19 -29.98
N LEU A 447 -6.37 1.54 -30.94
CA LEU A 447 -6.07 1.33 -32.36
C LEU A 447 -5.01 2.36 -32.82
N PRO A 448 -4.13 2.05 -33.80
CA PRO A 448 -3.10 2.98 -34.29
C PRO A 448 -3.63 4.35 -34.70
N THR A 449 -4.90 4.42 -35.12
CA THR A 449 -5.62 5.63 -35.52
C THR A 449 -6.05 6.55 -34.36
N THR A 450 -5.79 6.16 -33.11
CA THR A 450 -6.18 6.90 -31.87
C THR A 450 -4.99 7.27 -30.97
N MET A 451 -3.76 7.06 -31.44
CA MET A 451 -2.53 7.48 -30.75
C MET A 451 -2.28 8.99 -30.92
N TYR A 452 -3.19 9.83 -30.41
CA TYR A 452 -3.03 11.30 -30.43
C TYR A 452 -1.89 11.75 -29.51
N ASN A 453 -1.16 12.80 -29.90
CA ASN A 453 -0.06 13.35 -29.12
C ASN A 453 -0.56 14.34 -28.06
N ASP A 454 -1.23 13.84 -27.02
CA ASP A 454 -1.80 14.69 -25.96
C ASP A 454 -0.84 14.83 -24.77
N TYR A 455 -0.40 16.04 -24.46
CA TYR A 455 0.59 16.27 -23.42
C TYR A 455 0.59 17.69 -22.85
N ALA A 456 0.99 17.84 -21.60
CA ALA A 456 1.25 19.16 -21.02
C ALA A 456 2.61 19.69 -21.49
N ILE A 457 2.61 20.86 -22.15
CA ILE A 457 3.83 21.54 -22.63
C ILE A 457 4.54 22.23 -21.46
N SER A 458 3.77 22.87 -20.59
CA SER A 458 4.24 23.61 -19.42
C SER A 458 3.14 23.64 -18.35
N SER A 459 3.29 24.44 -17.29
CA SER A 459 2.18 24.67 -16.35
C SER A 459 0.99 25.40 -16.98
N LYS A 460 1.17 26.11 -18.11
CA LYS A 460 0.10 26.92 -18.70
C LYS A 460 -0.46 26.41 -20.02
N TYR A 461 0.29 25.57 -20.73
CA TYR A 461 -0.06 25.16 -22.09
C TYR A 461 -0.23 23.65 -22.19
N PHE A 462 -1.33 23.22 -22.80
CA PHE A 462 -1.66 21.82 -23.05
C PHE A 462 -1.81 21.57 -24.54
N ASN A 463 -1.09 20.59 -25.08
CA ASN A 463 -1.24 20.14 -26.46
C ASN A 463 -2.32 19.07 -26.54
N TRP A 464 -3.28 19.24 -27.44
CA TRP A 464 -4.34 18.30 -27.70
C TRP A 464 -4.57 18.15 -29.20
N GLU A 465 -4.75 16.91 -29.65
CA GLU A 465 -5.07 16.64 -31.06
C GLU A 465 -6.49 16.11 -31.20
N SER A 466 -7.22 16.65 -32.17
CA SER A 466 -8.61 16.26 -32.43
C SER A 466 -8.72 14.85 -32.99
N GLN A 467 -9.94 14.31 -33.00
CA GLN A 467 -10.21 13.07 -33.72
C GLN A 467 -9.74 13.17 -35.18
N SER A 468 -9.27 12.06 -35.74
CA SER A 468 -8.69 11.98 -37.10
C SER A 468 -9.66 12.39 -38.21
N THR A 469 -10.96 12.33 -37.95
CA THR A 469 -12.02 12.75 -38.87
C THR A 469 -12.41 14.22 -38.73
N THR A 470 -11.95 14.90 -37.68
CA THR A 470 -12.28 16.31 -37.44
C THR A 470 -11.41 17.20 -38.32
N SER A 471 -12.02 17.78 -39.35
CA SER A 471 -11.36 18.77 -40.21
C SER A 471 -11.57 20.20 -39.69
N ILE A 472 -10.67 21.11 -40.06
CA ILE A 472 -10.80 22.54 -39.76
C ILE A 472 -12.08 23.15 -40.36
N SER A 473 -12.57 22.63 -41.48
CA SER A 473 -13.79 23.10 -42.13
C SER A 473 -15.07 22.54 -41.52
N SER A 474 -14.97 21.50 -40.68
CA SER A 474 -16.14 20.90 -40.04
C SER A 474 -16.75 21.82 -38.97
N PRO A 475 -18.06 21.72 -38.66
CA PRO A 475 -18.69 22.49 -37.59
C PRO A 475 -18.00 22.30 -36.23
N THR A 476 -17.47 21.11 -35.98
CA THR A 476 -16.71 20.79 -34.76
C THR A 476 -15.33 21.43 -34.76
N GLY A 477 -14.59 21.33 -35.87
CA GLY A 477 -13.29 21.99 -36.00
C GLY A 477 -13.40 23.51 -35.84
N GLN A 478 -14.37 24.14 -36.52
CA GLN A 478 -14.65 25.57 -36.41
C GLN A 478 -14.98 25.99 -34.98
N ARG A 479 -15.71 25.16 -34.23
CA ARG A 479 -15.99 25.40 -32.82
C ARG A 479 -14.72 25.36 -31.97
N TYR A 480 -13.86 24.36 -32.16
CA TYR A 480 -12.60 24.25 -31.41
C TYR A 480 -11.61 25.39 -31.67
N ILE A 481 -11.52 25.88 -32.91
CA ILE A 481 -10.61 26.98 -33.26
C ILE A 481 -11.24 28.37 -33.10
N SER A 482 -12.50 28.43 -32.66
CA SER A 482 -13.20 29.68 -32.46
C SER A 482 -12.49 30.53 -31.40
N ARG A 483 -12.47 31.85 -31.63
CA ARG A 483 -12.07 32.85 -30.61
C ARG A 483 -13.27 33.46 -29.89
N ASP A 484 -14.46 32.90 -30.11
CA ASP A 484 -15.66 33.31 -29.39
C ASP A 484 -15.50 33.01 -27.90
N THR A 485 -15.52 34.06 -27.08
CA THR A 485 -15.39 33.97 -25.63
C THR A 485 -16.61 33.33 -24.95
N SER A 486 -17.73 33.17 -25.68
CA SER A 486 -18.92 32.48 -25.18
C SER A 486 -18.76 30.95 -25.19
N HIS A 487 -17.86 30.44 -26.05
CA HIS A 487 -17.54 29.02 -26.12
C HIS A 487 -16.54 28.64 -25.02
N LYS A 488 -16.83 27.54 -24.32
CA LYS A 488 -16.02 27.07 -23.19
C LYS A 488 -15.42 25.72 -23.50
N VAL A 489 -14.18 25.52 -23.08
CA VAL A 489 -13.48 24.25 -23.20
C VAL A 489 -13.00 23.82 -21.82
N LEU A 490 -13.41 22.63 -21.39
CA LEU A 490 -13.07 22.04 -20.10
C LEU A 490 -12.23 20.78 -20.31
N LEU A 491 -11.08 20.69 -19.66
CA LEU A 491 -10.16 19.56 -19.81
C LEU A 491 -10.24 18.61 -18.61
N PHE A 492 -10.34 17.32 -18.93
CA PHE A 492 -10.34 16.22 -17.99
C PHE A 492 -9.23 15.26 -18.38
N VAL A 493 -8.19 15.14 -17.55
CA VAL A 493 -6.95 14.43 -17.89
C VAL A 493 -6.70 13.27 -16.95
N ARG A 494 -6.23 12.15 -17.48
CA ARG A 494 -5.63 11.06 -16.71
C ARG A 494 -4.34 10.60 -17.39
N ASP A 495 -3.46 10.02 -16.60
CA ASP A 495 -2.25 9.34 -17.06
C ASP A 495 -2.60 8.03 -17.80
N ASN A 496 -3.39 7.15 -17.19
CA ASN A 496 -3.64 5.79 -17.68
C ASN A 496 -5.13 5.44 -17.64
N LYS A 497 -5.59 4.49 -18.48
CA LYS A 497 -6.99 4.03 -18.47
C LYS A 497 -7.37 3.29 -17.18
N LYS A 498 -6.43 2.52 -16.64
CA LYS A 498 -6.65 1.61 -15.51
C LYS A 498 -5.60 1.82 -14.43
N GLU A 499 -6.01 1.64 -13.20
CA GLU A 499 -5.17 1.59 -12.00
C GLU A 499 -5.61 0.38 -11.18
N TYR A 500 -4.67 -0.50 -10.83
CA TYR A 500 -4.95 -1.79 -10.16
C TYR A 500 -6.02 -2.65 -10.87
N GLY A 501 -6.09 -2.58 -12.20
CA GLY A 501 -7.09 -3.32 -13.01
C GLY A 501 -8.49 -2.72 -13.02
N SER A 502 -8.72 -1.58 -12.36
CA SER A 502 -10.00 -0.85 -12.38
C SER A 502 -9.87 0.42 -13.21
N THR A 503 -10.97 0.90 -13.80
CA THR A 503 -10.99 2.16 -14.55
C THR A 503 -10.55 3.32 -13.66
N LYS A 504 -9.62 4.14 -14.15
CA LYS A 504 -9.14 5.34 -13.47
C LYS A 504 -10.04 6.54 -13.82
N PRO A 505 -10.46 7.36 -12.84
CA PRO A 505 -11.19 8.61 -13.10
C PRO A 505 -10.31 9.64 -13.82
N TYR A 506 -10.93 10.68 -14.37
CA TYR A 506 -10.24 11.83 -14.95
C TYR A 506 -10.15 12.98 -13.96
N THR A 507 -9.00 13.63 -13.91
CA THR A 507 -8.79 14.86 -13.16
C THR A 507 -9.31 16.06 -13.94
N PHE A 508 -10.22 16.84 -13.37
CA PHE A 508 -10.61 18.12 -13.95
C PHE A 508 -9.48 19.14 -13.77
N ILE A 509 -8.87 19.61 -14.86
CA ILE A 509 -7.74 20.56 -14.82
C ILE A 509 -8.15 21.99 -15.17
N GLY A 510 -9.45 22.25 -15.32
CA GLY A 510 -9.99 23.59 -15.47
C GLY A 510 -10.38 23.94 -16.89
N LYS A 511 -10.61 25.24 -17.06
CA LYS A 511 -11.05 25.87 -18.31
C LYS A 511 -9.86 26.28 -19.14
N ALA A 512 -10.01 26.17 -20.45
CA ALA A 512 -8.95 26.50 -21.39
C ALA A 512 -9.44 27.42 -22.51
N LYS A 513 -8.49 28.17 -23.08
CA LYS A 513 -8.68 29.05 -24.23
C LYS A 513 -7.79 28.61 -25.36
N MET A 514 -8.29 28.71 -26.59
CA MET A 514 -7.50 28.37 -27.77
C MET A 514 -6.36 29.38 -27.90
N TYR A 515 -5.12 28.89 -27.84
CA TYR A 515 -3.90 29.70 -27.98
C TYR A 515 -3.40 29.69 -29.43
N SER A 516 -3.21 28.49 -29.97
CA SER A 516 -2.81 28.28 -31.37
C SER A 516 -3.29 26.94 -31.88
N TYR A 517 -3.39 26.77 -33.20
CA TYR A 517 -3.64 25.49 -33.83
C TYR A 517 -2.81 25.32 -35.10
N LYS A 518 -2.59 24.08 -35.52
CA LYS A 518 -1.98 23.72 -36.80
C LYS A 518 -2.57 22.40 -37.32
N GLY A 519 -2.34 22.10 -38.60
CA GLY A 519 -2.95 20.95 -39.27
C GLY A 519 -4.40 21.22 -39.70
N SER A 520 -4.84 20.47 -40.71
CA SER A 520 -6.18 20.61 -41.29
C SER A 520 -7.12 19.47 -40.93
N GLN A 521 -6.58 18.27 -40.69
CA GLN A 521 -7.29 17.05 -40.29
C GLN A 521 -6.26 15.94 -39.96
N PRO A 522 -6.08 15.52 -38.69
CA PRO A 522 -6.64 16.13 -37.47
C PRO A 522 -6.09 17.54 -37.24
N ILE A 523 -6.72 18.26 -36.31
CA ILE A 523 -6.29 19.58 -35.86
C ILE A 523 -5.49 19.39 -34.57
N GLU A 524 -4.25 19.87 -34.55
CA GLU A 524 -3.43 19.96 -33.34
C GLU A 524 -3.65 21.36 -32.73
N ILE A 525 -4.14 21.39 -31.49
CA ILE A 525 -4.51 22.62 -30.79
C ILE A 525 -3.71 22.73 -29.50
N VAL A 526 -3.08 23.89 -29.32
CA VAL A 526 -2.49 24.29 -28.06
C VAL A 526 -3.52 25.11 -27.30
N TRP A 527 -3.86 24.62 -26.12
CA TRP A 527 -4.76 25.24 -25.17
C TRP A 527 -3.97 25.99 -24.10
N GLU A 528 -4.32 27.24 -23.86
CA GLU A 528 -3.86 28.00 -22.68
C GLU A 528 -4.84 27.76 -21.53
N MET A 529 -4.35 27.20 -20.44
CA MET A 529 -5.14 26.90 -19.25
C MET A 529 -5.33 28.15 -18.40
N GLU A 530 -6.55 28.37 -17.89
CA GLU A 530 -6.81 29.47 -16.96
C GLU A 530 -6.21 29.22 -15.56
N GLN A 531 -5.93 27.95 -15.23
CA GLN A 531 -5.28 27.52 -13.99
C GLN A 531 -4.07 26.64 -14.31
N ASP A 532 -3.06 26.68 -13.44
CA ASP A 532 -1.82 25.93 -13.66
C ASP A 532 -2.06 24.41 -13.69
N ILE A 533 -1.55 23.75 -14.72
CA ILE A 533 -1.58 22.30 -14.85
C ILE A 533 -0.78 21.67 -13.69
N PRO A 534 -1.34 20.68 -12.98
CA PRO A 534 -0.65 19.99 -11.89
C PRO A 534 0.69 19.40 -12.33
N GLU A 535 1.74 19.57 -11.51
CA GLU A 535 3.10 19.09 -11.79
C GLU A 535 3.13 17.59 -12.13
N ARG A 536 2.30 16.78 -11.46
CA ARG A 536 2.16 15.34 -11.76
C ARG A 536 1.81 15.06 -13.22
N ILE A 537 0.94 15.87 -13.84
CA ILE A 537 0.49 15.69 -15.23
C ILE A 537 1.62 16.08 -16.20
N ILE A 538 2.40 17.11 -15.84
CA ILE A 538 3.58 17.54 -16.60
C ILE A 538 4.66 16.46 -16.56
N MET A 539 4.89 15.85 -15.39
CA MET A 539 5.86 14.75 -15.26
C MET A 539 5.47 13.53 -16.07
N GLU A 540 4.21 13.09 -15.99
CA GLU A 540 3.69 11.96 -16.79
C GLU A 540 3.83 12.24 -18.29
N SER A 541 3.51 13.46 -18.72
CA SER A 541 3.66 13.89 -20.13
C SER A 541 5.11 13.83 -20.63
N LYS A 542 6.10 14.07 -19.75
CA LYS A 542 7.53 13.95 -20.11
C LYS A 542 7.96 12.49 -20.22
N LEU A 543 7.47 11.64 -19.32
CA LEU A 543 7.77 10.21 -19.31
C LEU A 543 7.16 9.48 -20.52
N SER A 544 5.99 9.91 -20.99
CA SER A 544 5.36 9.33 -22.19
C SER A 544 6.10 9.67 -23.49
N MET A 545 6.95 10.70 -23.47
CA MET A 545 7.73 11.16 -24.64
C MET A 545 9.14 10.58 -24.71
N SER A 546 9.65 10.04 -23.59
CA SER A 546 10.97 9.40 -23.47
C SER A 546 10.87 7.92 -23.76
#